data_AF-A0A9E5TG80-F1
#
_entry.id   AF-A0A9E5TG80-F1
#
_cell.length_a   1.000
_cell.length_b   1.000
_cell.length_c   1.000
_cell.angle_alpha   90.00
_cell.angle_beta   90.00
_cell.angle_gamma   90.00
#
_symmetry.space_group_name_H-M   'P 1'
#
loop_
_entity.id
_entity.type
_entity.pdbx_description
1 polymer ?
#
loop_
_entity_poly.entity_id
_entity_poly.type
_entity_poly.pdbx_seq_one_letter_code
_entity_poly.pdbx_strand_id
1 'polypeptide(L)'
;LPSGKPGGQRTYANIAIEAALTIRMVLHLPLRQSEGFLRSLAEKLEAEIPIPDLTTLSRRLRTVGEIRPRTGRQVSRLPLADPLRRRHRGS
;
A
#
# COMPACT_ATOMS: atom_id res chain seq x y z
N LEU A 1 3.47 36.40 11.15
CA LEU A 1 4.29 35.43 10.38
C LEU A 1 3.35 34.44 9.70
N PRO A 2 3.42 34.26 8.37
CA PRO A 2 2.56 33.29 7.68
C PRO A 2 2.98 31.86 8.08
N SER A 3 2.02 31.05 8.56
CA SER A 3 2.24 29.64 8.89
C SER A 3 2.46 28.84 7.60
N GLY A 4 3.71 28.69 7.18
CA GLY A 4 4.15 27.99 5.98
C GLY A 4 3.96 26.47 6.01
N LYS A 5 2.74 25.96 6.18
CA LYS A 5 2.41 24.55 5.93
C LYS A 5 1.56 24.43 4.65
N PRO A 6 2.15 24.14 3.48
CA PRO A 6 1.37 23.70 2.33
C PRO A 6 0.89 22.27 2.61
N GLY A 7 -0.42 22.10 2.82
CA GLY A 7 -1.05 20.78 2.90
C GLY A 7 -2.11 20.71 3.96
N GLY A 8 -3.37 20.80 3.55
CA GLY A 8 -4.53 20.56 4.42
C GLY A 8 -4.43 19.22 5.15
N GLN A 9 -5.11 19.13 6.29
CA GLN A 9 -5.21 17.93 7.12
C GLN A 9 -5.35 16.66 6.26
N ARG A 10 -4.57 15.61 6.55
CA ARG A 10 -4.73 14.31 5.88
C ARG A 10 -6.06 13.69 6.30
N THR A 11 -7.12 13.91 5.52
CA THR A 11 -8.46 13.32 5.74
C THR A 11 -8.45 11.79 5.68
N TYR A 12 -7.49 11.21 4.94
CA TYR A 12 -7.38 9.76 4.74
C TYR A 12 -6.02 9.23 5.17
N ALA A 13 -6.02 8.17 5.98
CA ALA A 13 -4.83 7.41 6.31
C ALA A 13 -4.19 6.80 5.04
N ASN A 14 -2.87 6.55 5.06
CA ASN A 14 -2.17 5.91 3.93
C ASN A 14 -2.81 4.55 3.58
N ILE A 15 -3.15 3.75 4.58
CA ILE A 15 -3.75 2.42 4.38
C ILE A 15 -5.10 2.46 3.65
N ALA A 16 -5.92 3.49 3.88
CA ALA A 16 -7.20 3.64 3.17
C ALA A 16 -6.97 3.96 1.69
N ILE A 17 -5.97 4.79 1.38
CA ILE A 17 -5.57 5.09 0.01
C ILE A 17 -4.96 3.84 -0.66
N GLU A 18 -4.11 3.10 0.04
CA GLU A 18 -3.52 1.86 -0.46
C GLU A 18 -4.58 0.81 -0.77
N ALA A 19 -5.58 0.63 0.11
CA ALA A 19 -6.68 -0.29 -0.14
C ALA A 19 -7.48 0.11 -1.39
N ALA A 20 -7.86 1.38 -1.51
CA ALA A 20 -8.57 1.91 -2.67
C ALA A 20 -7.80 1.70 -3.99
N LEU A 21 -6.50 1.98 -3.98
CA LEU A 21 -5.64 1.80 -5.15
C LEU A 21 -5.32 0.32 -5.43
N THR A 22 -5.29 -0.54 -4.42
CA THR A 22 -5.15 -2.00 -4.60
C THR A 22 -6.38 -2.57 -5.31
N ILE A 23 -7.58 -2.20 -4.87
CA ILE A 23 -8.85 -2.57 -5.54
C ILE A 23 -8.81 -2.14 -7.00
N ARG A 24 -8.42 -0.88 -7.24
CA ARG A 24 -8.24 -0.36 -8.60
C ARG A 24 -7.33 -1.26 -9.44
N MET A 25 -6.19 -1.66 -8.89
CA MET A 25 -5.17 -2.44 -9.62
C MET A 25 -5.63 -3.87 -9.90
N VAL A 26 -6.20 -4.55 -8.91
CA VAL A 26 -6.66 -5.94 -9.03
C VAL A 26 -7.84 -6.05 -10.00
N LEU A 27 -8.72 -5.05 -10.01
CA LEU A 27 -9.88 -5.00 -10.90
C LEU A 27 -9.61 -4.25 -12.22
N HIS A 28 -8.38 -3.79 -12.44
CA HIS A 28 -7.94 -3.06 -13.64
C HIS A 28 -8.82 -1.84 -14.00
N LEU A 29 -9.30 -1.10 -12.99
CA LEU A 29 -10.23 0.01 -13.19
C LEU A 29 -9.50 1.34 -13.50
N PRO A 30 -10.04 2.21 -14.36
CA PRO A 30 -9.68 3.63 -14.39
C PRO A 30 -9.99 4.30 -13.04
N LEU A 31 -9.29 5.39 -12.70
CA LEU A 31 -9.48 6.06 -11.40
C LEU A 31 -10.92 6.56 -11.19
N ARG A 32 -11.59 7.08 -12.24
CA ARG A 32 -13.00 7.51 -12.15
C ARG A 32 -13.94 6.36 -11.83
N GLN A 33 -13.72 5.20 -12.44
CA GLN A 33 -14.53 4.01 -12.18
C GLN A 33 -14.23 3.44 -10.79
N SER A 34 -12.98 3.57 -10.31
CA SER A 34 -12.59 3.13 -8.97
C SER A 34 -13.35 3.88 -7.88
N GLU A 35 -13.53 5.21 -8.02
CA GLU A 35 -14.32 6.01 -7.09
C GLU A 35 -15.78 5.53 -7.02
N GLY A 36 -16.43 5.36 -8.18
CA GLY A 36 -17.81 4.85 -8.24
C GLY A 36 -17.96 3.43 -7.71
N PHE A 37 -17.00 2.56 -8.00
CA PHE A 37 -16.97 1.19 -7.47
C PHE A 37 -16.84 1.18 -5.95
N LEU A 38 -15.93 1.97 -5.38
CA LEU A 38 -15.73 2.05 -3.93
C LEU A 38 -16.98 2.59 -3.21
N ARG A 39 -17.69 3.54 -3.81
CA ARG A 39 -18.97 4.03 -3.32
C ARG A 39 -20.02 2.91 -3.28
N SER A 40 -20.20 2.21 -4.40
CA SER A 40 -21.15 1.09 -4.46
C SER A 40 -20.77 -0.06 -3.52
N LEU A 41 -19.47 -0.32 -3.36
CA LEU A 41 -18.99 -1.33 -2.43
C LEU A 41 -19.30 -0.95 -0.98
N ALA A 42 -19.06 0.30 -0.58
CA ALA A 42 -19.40 0.76 0.76
C ALA A 42 -20.91 0.70 1.04
N GLU A 43 -21.74 1.09 0.07
CA GLU A 43 -23.21 0.95 0.16
C GLU A 43 -23.62 -0.52 0.33
N LYS A 44 -23.04 -1.44 -0.45
CA LYS A 44 -23.32 -2.88 -0.36
C LYS A 44 -22.86 -3.52 0.94
N LEU A 45 -21.83 -2.96 1.57
CA LEU A 45 -21.29 -3.40 2.85
C LEU A 45 -21.92 -2.66 4.04
N GLU A 46 -22.88 -1.76 3.80
CA GLU A 46 -23.49 -0.90 4.81
C GLU A 46 -22.43 -0.14 5.64
N ALA A 47 -21.33 0.25 4.98
CA ALA A 47 -20.19 0.89 5.61
C ALA A 47 -20.28 2.42 5.50
N GLU A 48 -20.46 3.10 6.63
CA GLU A 48 -20.47 4.56 6.72
C GLU A 48 -19.05 5.16 6.72
N ILE A 49 -18.29 4.90 5.65
CA ILE A 49 -16.93 5.40 5.47
C ILE A 49 -16.85 6.46 4.37
N PRO A 50 -16.05 7.53 4.55
CA PRO A 50 -15.82 8.49 3.48
C PRO A 50 -15.03 7.83 2.34
N ILE A 51 -15.46 8.06 1.10
CA ILE A 51 -14.78 7.55 -0.10
C ILE A 51 -13.88 8.65 -0.69
N PRO A 52 -12.58 8.40 -0.89
CA PRO A 52 -11.69 9.36 -1.52
C PRO A 52 -12.07 9.57 -2.99
N ASP A 53 -12.21 10.83 -3.40
CA ASP A 53 -12.51 11.20 -4.78
C ASP A 53 -11.31 10.97 -5.72
N LEU A 54 -11.57 11.02 -7.03
CA LEU A 54 -10.56 10.95 -8.09
C LEU A 54 -9.37 11.88 -7.82
N THR A 55 -9.64 13.11 -7.41
CA THR A 55 -8.60 14.12 -7.18
C THR A 55 -7.68 13.71 -6.03
N THR A 56 -8.25 13.21 -4.95
CA THR A 56 -7.53 12.68 -3.79
C THR A 56 -6.70 11.46 -4.18
N LEU A 57 -7.29 10.50 -4.88
CA LEU A 57 -6.60 9.29 -5.34
C LEU A 57 -5.46 9.63 -6.31
N SER A 58 -5.69 10.48 -7.31
CA SER A 58 -4.67 10.92 -8.29
C SER A 58 -3.50 11.61 -7.60
N ARG A 59 -3.76 12.52 -6.66
CA ARG A 59 -2.72 13.22 -5.90
C ARG A 59 -1.93 12.25 -5.03
N ARG A 60 -2.61 11.32 -4.34
CA ARG A 60 -1.96 10.43 -3.37
C ARG A 60 -1.27 9.25 -4.01
N LEU A 61 -1.68 8.83 -5.21
CA LEU A 61 -0.99 7.83 -6.02
C LEU A 61 0.48 8.20 -6.24
N ARG A 62 0.78 9.49 -6.45
CA ARG A 62 2.16 9.99 -6.58
C ARG A 62 2.99 9.86 -5.30
N THR A 63 2.35 9.91 -4.13
CA THR A 63 3.03 9.89 -2.82
C THR A 63 3.08 8.51 -2.18
N VAL A 64 2.12 7.64 -2.50
CA VAL A 64 2.02 6.28 -1.97
C VAL A 64 2.90 5.30 -2.75
N GLY A 65 3.44 5.73 -3.91
CA GLY A 65 4.66 5.17 -4.51
C GLY A 65 4.64 3.66 -4.72
N GLU A 66 4.26 3.23 -5.93
CA GLU A 66 4.30 1.82 -6.36
C GLU A 66 3.67 0.84 -5.36
N ILE A 67 2.34 0.78 -5.33
CA ILE A 67 1.65 -0.37 -4.74
C ILE A 67 2.02 -1.58 -5.59
N ARG A 68 3.09 -2.25 -5.21
CA ARG A 68 3.51 -3.51 -5.83
C ARG A 68 2.64 -4.60 -5.22
N PRO A 69 1.75 -5.25 -5.99
CA PRO A 69 1.13 -6.46 -5.49
C PRO A 69 2.27 -7.42 -5.14
N ARG A 70 2.30 -7.90 -3.90
CA ARG A 70 3.34 -8.84 -3.46
C ARG A 70 3.13 -10.16 -4.21
N THR A 71 3.78 -10.30 -5.35
CA THR A 71 3.81 -11.55 -6.10
C THR A 71 4.67 -12.55 -5.34
N GLY A 72 4.04 -13.44 -4.57
CA GLY A 72 4.68 -14.63 -3.98
C GLY A 72 5.70 -14.37 -2.87
N ARG A 73 5.50 -15.03 -1.72
CA ARG A 73 6.49 -15.12 -0.64
C ARG A 73 7.79 -15.70 -1.22
N GLN A 74 8.86 -14.92 -1.25
CA GLN A 74 10.21 -15.44 -1.48
C GLN A 74 10.50 -16.39 -0.32
N VAL A 75 10.34 -17.70 -0.54
CA VAL A 75 10.75 -18.71 0.44
C VAL A 75 12.26 -18.70 0.40
N SER A 76 12.88 -17.96 1.33
CA SER A 76 14.32 -17.98 1.53
C SER A 76 14.71 -19.43 1.76
N ARG A 77 15.34 -20.08 0.78
CA ARG A 77 16.07 -21.33 1.00
C ARG A 77 17.10 -21.00 2.09
N LEU A 78 16.90 -21.51 3.31
CA LEU A 78 17.95 -21.45 4.32
C LEU A 78 19.18 -22.16 3.74
N PRO A 79 20.36 -21.53 3.73
CA PRO A 79 21.58 -22.25 3.40
C PRO A 79 21.83 -23.26 4.52
N LEU A 80 21.99 -24.53 4.16
CA LEU A 80 22.46 -25.58 5.05
C LEU A 80 23.84 -25.14 5.56
N ALA A 81 23.94 -24.75 6.83
CA ALA A 81 25.19 -24.31 7.42
C ALA A 81 26.18 -25.48 7.46
N ASP A 82 27.38 -25.28 6.91
CA ASP A 82 28.49 -26.22 6.94
C ASP A 82 29.12 -26.23 8.34
N PRO A 83 28.97 -27.30 9.15
CA PRO A 83 29.36 -27.26 10.54
C PRO A 83 30.84 -27.65 10.67
N LEU A 84 31.63 -26.68 11.15
CA LEU A 84 32.85 -26.87 11.93
C LEU A 84 34.16 -27.08 11.15
N ARG A 85 34.62 -25.99 10.52
CA ARG A 85 36.06 -25.68 10.42
C ARG A 85 36.61 -25.30 11.81
N ARG A 86 36.89 -26.29 12.68
CA ARG A 86 37.61 -26.05 13.96
C ARG A 86 39.12 -26.02 13.73
N ARG A 87 39.72 -24.84 13.93
CA ARG A 87 41.15 -24.65 14.19
C ARG A 87 41.42 -24.77 15.69
N HIS A 88 42.44 -25.52 16.06
CA HIS A 88 43.29 -25.39 17.26
C HIS A 88 44.65 -26.00 16.81
N ARG A 89 45.84 -25.40 16.79
CA ARG A 89 46.60 -24.37 17.54
C ARG A 89 46.82 -24.70 19.03
N GLY A 90 48.08 -25.09 19.33
CA GLY A 90 48.70 -25.31 20.64
C GLY A 90 48.55 -26.76 21.13
N SER A 91 49.54 -27.44 21.71
CA SER A 91 50.94 -27.12 22.03
C SER A 91 51.70 -28.42 22.24
#